data_AF-B4CUF7-F1
#
_entry.id   AF-B4CUF7-F1
#
_cell.length_a   1.000
_cell.length_b   1.000
_cell.length_c   1.000
_cell.angle_alpha   90.00
_cell.angle_beta   90.00
_cell.angle_gamma   90.00
#
_symmetry.space_group_name_H-M   'P 1'
#
loop_
_entity.id
_entity.type
_entity.pdbx_description
1 polymer ?
#
loop_
_entity_poly.entity_id
_entity_poly.type
_entity_poly.pdbx_seq_one_letter_code
_entity_poly.pdbx_strand_id
1 'polypeptide(L)'
;MLIGRDGSYRDMASMHGNFKKVAETPKAITLIGQTLARYSLQSALWYLDAPVSNSARLKQLLLEIAAAQHWLWQVELVPDPDRILAVSPAIIASADSAILDRCPRWLSLAREVVEEHLPLATTVEFHILSPTKRGFGKPTATSRNPRQPKFG
;
A
#
# COMPACT_ATOMS: atom_id res chain seq x y z
N MET A 1 -5.94 -2.08 6.68
CA MET A 1 -4.69 -1.76 5.95
C MET A 1 -4.27 -0.33 6.26
N LEU A 2 -2.97 -0.04 6.23
CA LEU A 2 -2.47 1.34 6.28
C LEU A 2 -2.47 1.95 4.89
N ILE A 3 -2.84 3.23 4.79
CA ILE A 3 -2.70 3.99 3.55
C ILE A 3 -1.35 4.73 3.61
N GLY A 4 -0.43 4.41 2.71
CA GLY A 4 0.81 5.14 2.53
C GLY A 4 0.54 6.54 1.94
N ARG A 5 1.48 7.48 2.09
CA ARG A 5 1.35 8.84 1.52
C ARG A 5 1.25 8.86 -0.01
N ASP A 6 1.70 7.78 -0.62
CA ASP A 6 1.60 7.46 -2.03
C ASP A 6 0.21 6.90 -2.42
N GLY A 7 -0.70 6.77 -1.47
CA GLY A 7 -2.04 6.20 -1.69
C GLY A 7 -2.06 4.68 -1.82
N SER A 8 -0.94 4.00 -1.57
CA SER A 8 -0.85 2.54 -1.59
C SER A 8 -1.37 1.91 -0.29
N TYR A 9 -2.06 0.78 -0.40
CA TYR A 9 -2.45 0.00 0.78
C TYR A 9 -1.30 -0.91 1.22
N ARG A 10 -0.96 -0.82 2.50
CA ARG A 10 0.12 -1.59 3.15
C ARG A 10 -0.46 -2.44 4.26
N ASP A 11 -0.04 -3.69 4.32
CA ASP A 11 -0.37 -4.58 5.43
C ASP A 11 0.64 -4.40 6.58
N MET A 12 0.15 -4.26 7.81
CA MET A 12 1.01 -4.19 9.01
C MET A 12 1.50 -5.57 9.47
N ALA A 13 1.08 -6.66 8.82
CA ALA A 13 1.56 -8.00 9.16
C ALA A 13 3.08 -8.19 8.98
N SER A 14 3.78 -7.23 8.38
CA SER A 14 5.24 -7.19 8.33
C SER A 14 5.81 -6.72 9.66
N MET A 15 5.76 -7.57 10.69
CA MET A 15 6.71 -7.70 11.81
C MET A 15 6.11 -8.69 12.84
N HIS A 16 6.74 -9.86 12.97
CA HIS A 16 6.45 -10.95 13.91
C HIS A 16 5.44 -12.01 13.45
N GLY A 17 6.00 -13.17 13.07
CA GLY A 17 5.61 -14.42 13.70
C GLY A 17 4.39 -15.13 13.14
N ASN A 18 4.65 -16.27 12.50
CA ASN A 18 3.71 -17.31 12.06
C ASN A 18 2.77 -16.91 10.92
N PHE A 19 3.24 -17.25 9.71
CA PHE A 19 2.44 -17.56 8.52
C PHE A 19 1.32 -18.56 8.90
N LYS A 20 0.19 -18.06 9.41
CA LYS A 20 -1.01 -18.85 9.72
C LYS A 20 -1.54 -19.38 8.40
N LYS A 21 -1.21 -20.64 8.11
CA LYS A 21 -1.85 -21.59 7.18
C LYS A 21 -3.16 -21.04 6.58
N VAL A 22 -3.16 -20.40 5.41
CA VAL A 22 -3.22 -20.99 4.04
C VAL A 22 -4.65 -21.38 3.59
N ALA A 23 -5.70 -20.71 4.09
CA ALA A 23 -7.04 -20.79 3.48
C ALA A 23 -7.38 -19.57 2.59
N GLU A 24 -6.76 -18.42 2.90
CA GLU A 24 -7.08 -17.13 2.31
C GLU A 24 -6.27 -16.87 1.04
N THR A 25 -5.11 -17.49 0.88
CA THR A 25 -4.22 -17.30 -0.29
C THR A 25 -4.92 -17.60 -1.61
N PRO A 26 -5.63 -18.73 -1.79
CA PRO A 26 -6.36 -18.99 -3.04
C PRO A 26 -7.43 -17.93 -3.31
N LYS A 27 -8.17 -17.51 -2.27
CA LYS A 27 -9.20 -16.47 -2.40
C LYS A 27 -8.58 -15.14 -2.83
N ALA A 28 -7.49 -14.72 -2.20
CA ALA A 28 -6.78 -13.50 -2.56
C ALA A 28 -6.27 -13.53 -4.00
N ILE A 29 -5.69 -14.65 -4.45
CA ILE A 29 -5.25 -14.82 -5.84
C ILE A 29 -6.44 -14.67 -6.80
N THR A 30 -7.58 -15.31 -6.49
CA THR A 30 -8.78 -15.21 -7.32
C THR A 30 -9.28 -13.77 -7.40
N LEU A 31 -9.36 -13.04 -6.29
CA LEU A 31 -9.78 -11.64 -6.28
C LEU A 31 -8.83 -10.77 -7.12
N ILE A 32 -7.51 -10.98 -6.98
CA ILE A 32 -6.52 -10.29 -7.81
C ILE A 32 -6.78 -10.51 -9.29
N GLY A 33 -7.00 -11.76 -9.71
CA GLY A 33 -7.25 -12.02 -11.13
C GLY A 33 -8.59 -11.50 -11.64
N GLN A 34 -9.62 -11.47 -10.80
CA GLN A 34 -10.90 -10.83 -11.14
C GLN A 34 -10.72 -9.32 -11.36
N THR A 35 -10.01 -8.64 -10.45
CA THR A 35 -9.69 -7.21 -10.60
C THR A 35 -8.87 -6.98 -11.87
N LEU A 36 -7.84 -7.79 -12.13
CA LEU A 36 -6.95 -7.65 -13.29
C LEU A 36 -7.65 -7.91 -14.63
N ALA A 37 -8.61 -8.84 -14.68
CA ALA A 37 -9.35 -9.18 -15.90
C ALA A 37 -10.12 -7.99 -16.49
N ARG A 38 -10.44 -6.98 -15.68
CA ARG A 38 -11.15 -5.76 -16.12
C ARG A 38 -10.29 -4.81 -16.95
N TYR A 39 -8.97 -4.86 -16.80
CA TYR A 39 -8.05 -3.96 -17.50
C TYR A 39 -7.64 -4.47 -18.90
N SER A 40 -8.25 -5.54 -19.41
CA SER A 40 -7.93 -6.16 -20.71
C SER A 40 -6.42 -6.32 -20.95
N LEU A 41 -5.71 -6.81 -19.92
CA LEU A 41 -4.26 -6.99 -19.96
C LEU A 41 -3.86 -8.05 -20.98
N GLN A 42 -2.77 -7.81 -21.70
CA GLN A 42 -2.18 -8.82 -22.60
C GLN A 42 -1.62 -10.01 -21.81
N SER A 43 -0.98 -9.75 -20.67
CA SER A 43 -0.48 -10.76 -19.74
C SER A 43 -0.15 -10.10 -18.38
N ALA A 44 0.04 -10.93 -17.36
CA ALA A 44 0.59 -10.49 -16.07
C ALA A 44 1.80 -11.35 -15.71
N LEU A 45 2.92 -10.71 -15.40
CA LEU A 45 4.16 -11.37 -14.98
C LEU A 45 4.37 -11.17 -13.49
N TRP A 46 4.45 -12.29 -12.77
CA TRP A 46 4.67 -12.35 -11.34
C TRP A 46 6.12 -12.73 -11.05
N TYR A 47 6.81 -11.89 -10.29
CA TYR A 47 8.11 -12.22 -9.72
C TYR A 47 7.95 -12.60 -8.26
N LEU A 48 8.46 -13.78 -7.89
CA LEU A 48 8.53 -14.23 -6.50
C LEU A 48 10.00 -14.44 -6.13
N ASP A 49 10.31 -14.18 -4.86
CA ASP A 49 11.65 -14.32 -4.34
C ASP A 49 12.02 -15.82 -4.19
N ALA A 50 13.06 -16.25 -4.89
CA ALA A 50 13.48 -17.65 -4.98
C ALA A 50 13.97 -18.26 -3.64
N PRO A 51 14.71 -17.56 -2.77
CA PRO A 51 15.17 -18.06 -1.47
C PRO A 51 14.04 -18.21 -0.44
N VAL A 52 12.83 -17.67 -0.69
CA VAL A 52 11.69 -17.81 0.22
C VAL A 52 11.09 -19.21 0.10
N SER A 53 11.08 -19.96 1.20
CA SER A 53 10.77 -21.40 1.25
C SER A 53 9.41 -21.80 0.68
N ASN A 54 8.42 -20.90 0.65
CA ASN A 54 7.07 -21.17 0.15
C ASN A 54 6.84 -20.67 -1.29
N SER A 55 7.81 -19.98 -1.92
CA SER A 55 7.62 -19.34 -3.24
C SER A 55 7.36 -20.35 -4.36
N ALA A 56 8.00 -21.53 -4.32
CA ALA A 56 7.76 -22.57 -5.32
C ALA A 56 6.31 -23.09 -5.27
N ARG A 57 5.76 -23.29 -4.06
CA ARG A 57 4.37 -23.72 -3.87
C ARG A 57 3.39 -22.62 -4.28
N LEU A 58 3.68 -21.36 -3.94
CA LEU A 58 2.87 -20.22 -4.35
C LEU A 58 2.85 -20.06 -5.88
N LYS A 59 3.99 -20.26 -6.54
CA LYS A 59 4.08 -20.27 -8.00
C LYS A 59 3.15 -21.31 -8.63
N GLN A 60 3.15 -22.54 -8.11
CA GLN A 60 2.26 -23.59 -8.60
C GLN A 60 0.79 -23.18 -8.43
N LEU A 61 0.41 -22.69 -7.26
CA LEU A 61 -0.95 -22.25 -6.98
C LEU A 61 -1.41 -21.09 -7.89
N LEU A 62 -0.55 -20.11 -8.13
CA LEU A 62 -0.83 -19.00 -9.06
C LEU A 62 -1.10 -19.51 -10.47
N LEU A 63 -0.27 -20.41 -10.98
CA LEU A 63 -0.41 -20.97 -12.32
C LEU A 63 -1.64 -21.88 -12.44
N GLU A 64 -1.94 -22.68 -11.43
CA GLU A 64 -3.14 -23.53 -11.38
C GLU A 64 -4.42 -22.69 -11.45
N ILE A 65 -4.54 -21.65 -10.62
CA ILE A 65 -5.71 -20.76 -10.61
C ILE A 65 -5.80 -19.99 -11.93
N ALA A 66 -4.68 -19.46 -12.44
CA ALA A 66 -4.65 -18.75 -13.71
C ALA A 66 -5.10 -19.63 -14.87
N ALA A 67 -4.61 -20.88 -14.94
CA ALA A 67 -5.00 -21.82 -15.98
C ALA A 67 -6.51 -22.15 -15.90
N ALA A 68 -7.04 -22.38 -14.70
CA ALA A 68 -8.45 -22.66 -14.48
C ALA A 68 -9.38 -21.49 -14.89
N GLN A 69 -8.89 -20.26 -14.81
CA GLN A 69 -9.62 -19.04 -15.18
C GLN A 69 -9.24 -18.47 -16.55
N HIS A 70 -8.37 -19.17 -17.30
CA HIS A 70 -7.83 -18.73 -18.59
C HIS A 70 -7.10 -17.36 -18.55
N TRP A 71 -6.47 -17.03 -17.42
CA TRP A 71 -5.64 -15.84 -17.32
C TRP A 71 -4.24 -16.10 -17.88
N LEU A 72 -3.74 -15.15 -18.68
CA LEU A 72 -2.41 -15.20 -19.31
C LEU A 72 -1.32 -14.78 -18.32
N TRP A 73 -1.15 -15.56 -17.26
CA TRP A 73 -0.16 -15.29 -16.22
C TRP A 73 1.13 -16.06 -16.44
N GLN A 74 2.23 -15.39 -16.12
CA GLN A 74 3.56 -15.98 -16.04
C GLN A 74 4.10 -15.76 -14.63
N VAL A 75 4.85 -16.73 -14.11
CA VAL A 75 5.40 -16.67 -12.75
C VAL A 75 6.86 -17.11 -12.76
N GLU A 76 7.76 -16.22 -12.33
CA GLU A 76 9.19 -16.43 -12.27
C GLU A 76 9.69 -16.39 -10.83
N LEU A 77 10.57 -17.35 -10.49
CA LEU A 77 11.33 -17.32 -9.25
C LEU A 77 12.67 -16.68 -9.54
N VAL A 78 12.97 -15.57 -8.89
CA VAL A 78 14.17 -14.78 -9.12
C VAL A 78 14.88 -14.50 -7.79
N PRO A 79 16.21 -14.41 -7.77
CA PRO A 79 16.96 -14.17 -6.52
C PRO A 79 16.79 -12.75 -5.98
N ASP A 80 16.41 -11.79 -6.83
CA ASP A 80 16.21 -10.38 -6.48
C ASP A 80 15.15 -9.78 -7.43
N PRO A 81 13.85 -9.85 -7.07
CA PRO A 81 12.79 -9.26 -7.87
C PRO A 81 12.86 -7.73 -7.89
N ASP A 82 13.32 -7.10 -6.81
CA ASP A 82 13.36 -5.65 -6.66
C ASP A 82 14.24 -5.00 -7.73
N ARG A 83 15.41 -5.61 -7.98
CA ARG A 83 16.32 -5.15 -9.03
C ARG A 83 15.70 -5.23 -10.42
N ILE A 84 14.85 -6.23 -10.69
CA ILE A 84 14.17 -6.39 -11.97
C ILE A 84 13.06 -5.33 -12.10
N LEU A 85 12.26 -5.15 -11.07
CA LEU A 85 11.14 -4.20 -11.06
C LEU A 85 11.61 -2.75 -11.19
N ALA A 86 12.73 -2.39 -10.55
CA ALA A 86 13.26 -1.03 -10.55
C ALA A 86 13.69 -0.51 -11.93
N VAL A 87 13.92 -1.39 -12.91
CA VAL A 87 14.34 -1.01 -14.27
C VAL A 87 13.32 -1.37 -15.35
N SER A 88 12.17 -1.93 -14.93
CA SER A 88 11.15 -2.40 -15.87
C SER A 88 10.38 -1.23 -16.50
N PRO A 89 10.13 -1.27 -17.82
CA PRO A 89 9.29 -0.28 -18.49
C PRO A 89 7.78 -0.55 -18.32
N ALA A 90 7.41 -1.69 -17.72
CA ALA A 90 6.02 -2.07 -17.49
C ALA A 90 5.38 -1.29 -16.34
N ILE A 91 4.05 -1.41 -16.19
CA ILE A 91 3.36 -0.91 -14.99
C ILE A 91 3.64 -1.89 -13.85
N ILE A 92 4.20 -1.37 -12.75
CA ILE A 92 4.59 -2.19 -11.60
C ILE A 92 3.47 -2.23 -10.56
N ALA A 93 3.13 -3.43 -10.08
CA ALA A 93 2.25 -3.59 -8.94
C ALA A 93 3.07 -4.08 -7.74
N SER A 94 3.29 -3.19 -6.76
CA SER A 94 3.98 -3.52 -5.51
C SER A 94 3.41 -2.68 -4.37
N ALA A 95 3.65 -3.14 -3.14
CA ALA A 95 3.38 -2.39 -1.92
C ALA A 95 4.68 -1.95 -1.19
N ASP A 96 5.85 -2.23 -1.76
CA ASP A 96 7.15 -1.80 -1.21
C ASP A 96 7.51 -0.40 -1.69
N SER A 97 7.62 0.56 -0.76
CA SER A 97 7.97 1.94 -1.09
C SER A 97 9.31 2.08 -1.79
N ALA A 98 10.32 1.26 -1.45
CA ALA A 98 11.63 1.35 -2.06
C ALA A 98 11.60 0.96 -3.55
N ILE A 99 10.67 0.07 -3.93
CA ILE A 99 10.42 -0.29 -5.33
C ILE A 99 9.61 0.83 -6.00
N LEU A 100 8.51 1.25 -5.37
CA LEU A 100 7.60 2.26 -5.93
C LEU A 100 8.29 3.61 -6.19
N ASP A 101 9.20 4.05 -5.31
CA ASP A 101 9.97 5.30 -5.47
C ASP A 101 10.91 5.27 -6.69
N ARG A 102 11.26 4.07 -7.17
CA ARG A 102 12.17 3.87 -8.30
C ARG A 102 11.44 3.58 -9.61
N CYS A 103 10.14 3.31 -9.55
CA CYS A 103 9.32 2.95 -10.70
C CYS A 103 8.54 4.18 -11.22
N PRO A 104 8.71 4.55 -12.51
CA PRO A 104 8.02 5.73 -13.06
C PRO A 104 6.51 5.53 -13.20
N ARG A 105 6.03 4.27 -13.27
CA ARG A 105 4.62 3.92 -13.42
C ARG A 105 4.30 2.71 -12.55
N TRP A 106 3.36 2.87 -11.63
CA TRP A 106 2.94 1.79 -10.74
C TRP A 106 1.44 1.85 -10.43
N LEU A 107 0.90 0.72 -10.00
CA LEU A 107 -0.50 0.52 -9.62
C LEU A 107 -0.56 -0.05 -8.19
N SER A 108 -1.41 0.53 -7.35
CA SER A 108 -1.72 -0.08 -6.05
C SER A 108 -2.72 -1.22 -6.22
N LEU A 109 -2.24 -2.39 -6.64
CA LEU A 109 -3.10 -3.55 -6.89
C LEU A 109 -3.88 -3.97 -5.63
N ALA A 110 -3.26 -3.91 -4.46
CA ALA A 110 -3.94 -4.23 -3.20
C ALA A 110 -5.12 -3.28 -2.92
N ARG A 111 -4.97 -1.99 -3.27
CA ARG A 111 -6.04 -1.01 -3.13
C ARG A 111 -7.20 -1.30 -4.07
N GLU A 112 -6.91 -1.52 -5.35
CA GLU A 112 -7.93 -1.85 -6.35
C GLU A 112 -8.75 -3.07 -5.93
N VAL A 113 -8.08 -4.13 -5.47
CA VAL A 113 -8.73 -5.38 -5.01
C VAL A 113 -9.61 -5.14 -3.79
N VAL A 114 -9.12 -4.38 -2.80
CA VAL A 114 -9.86 -4.14 -1.55
C VAL A 114 -11.07 -3.24 -1.79
N GLU A 115 -10.88 -2.13 -2.52
CA GLU A 115 -11.98 -1.20 -2.81
C GLU A 115 -13.09 -1.88 -3.63
N GLU A 116 -12.74 -2.79 -4.53
CA GLU A 116 -13.69 -3.52 -5.35
C GLU A 116 -14.43 -4.61 -4.56
N HIS A 117 -13.68 -5.51 -3.92
CA HIS A 117 -14.23 -6.77 -3.43
C HIS A 117 -14.51 -6.78 -1.93
N LEU A 118 -13.92 -5.84 -1.20
CA LEU A 118 -13.98 -5.78 0.27
C LEU A 118 -14.37 -4.37 0.73
N PRO A 119 -15.55 -3.85 0.35
CA PRO A 119 -15.98 -2.48 0.66
C PRO A 119 -16.14 -2.21 2.16
N LEU A 120 -16.18 -3.27 2.99
CA LEU A 120 -16.26 -3.18 4.44
C LEU A 120 -14.89 -3.31 5.14
N ALA A 121 -13.79 -3.35 4.38
CA ALA A 121 -12.46 -3.47 4.95
C ALA A 121 -12.05 -2.19 5.71
N THR A 122 -11.56 -2.36 6.94
CA THR A 122 -11.09 -1.22 7.74
C THR A 122 -9.75 -0.70 7.21
N THR A 123 -9.72 0.56 6.81
CA THR A 123 -8.51 1.31 6.44
C THR A 123 -8.17 2.33 7.52
N VAL A 124 -6.88 2.55 7.75
CA VAL A 124 -6.36 3.56 8.69
C VAL A 124 -5.38 4.45 7.95
N GLU A 125 -5.64 5.77 7.96
CA GLU A 125 -4.80 6.78 7.31
C GLU A 125 -4.19 7.72 8.34
N PHE A 126 -2.86 7.83 8.33
CA PHE A 126 -2.13 8.73 9.22
C PHE A 126 -1.86 10.06 8.53
N HIS A 127 -2.54 11.11 8.99
CA HIS A 127 -2.28 12.48 8.56
C HIS A 127 -1.27 13.14 9.50
N ILE A 128 -0.20 13.71 8.95
CA ILE A 128 0.60 14.66 9.73
C ILE A 128 -0.19 15.95 9.81
N LEU A 129 -0.65 16.29 11.01
CA LEU A 129 -1.15 17.63 11.29
C LEU A 129 -0.01 18.62 11.04
N SER A 130 -0.14 19.43 9.99
CA SER A 130 0.75 20.58 9.80
C SER A 130 0.68 21.45 11.06
N PRO A 131 1.79 21.97 11.59
CA PRO A 131 1.73 22.89 12.71
C PRO A 131 0.86 24.08 12.31
N THR A 132 -0.29 24.22 12.96
CA THR A 132 -1.14 25.38 12.82
C THR A 132 -0.29 26.59 13.17
N LYS A 133 -0.13 27.53 12.23
CA LYS A 133 0.46 28.84 12.50
C LYS A 133 -0.40 29.52 13.57
N ARG A 134 -0.09 29.33 14.86
CA ARG A 134 -0.57 30.23 15.91
C ARG A 134 0.12 31.56 15.67
N GLY A 135 -0.60 32.49 15.06
CA GLY A 135 -0.21 33.89 15.07
C GLY A 135 -0.10 34.34 16.51
N PHE A 136 1.12 34.51 17.00
CA PHE A 136 1.36 35.29 18.20
C PHE A 136 0.96 36.72 17.90
N GLY A 137 -0.25 37.10 18.34
CA GLY A 137 -0.67 38.49 18.40
C GLY A 137 0.36 39.27 19.23
N LYS A 138 0.87 40.37 18.66
CA LYS A 138 1.73 41.31 19.39
C LYS A 138 0.98 41.79 20.65
N PRO A 139 1.63 41.89 21.82
CA PRO A 139 1.00 42.51 22.98
C PRO A 139 0.78 43.99 22.70
N THR A 140 -0.48 44.42 22.67
CA THR A 140 -0.87 45.82 22.72
C THR A 140 -0.43 46.43 24.05
N ALA A 141 0.34 47.51 23.99
CA ALA A 141 0.77 48.29 25.14
C ALA A 141 -0.44 48.91 25.87
N THR A 142 -0.67 48.50 27.11
CA THR A 142 -1.69 49.13 27.97
C THR A 142 -1.18 50.46 28.50
N SER A 143 -1.80 51.54 28.03
CA SER A 143 -1.72 52.90 28.55
C SER A 143 -2.09 52.95 30.05
N ARG A 144 -1.26 53.62 30.86
CA ARG A 144 -1.51 53.89 32.28
C ARG A 144 -2.46 55.09 32.48
N ASN A 145 -3.24 54.98 33.57
CA ASN A 145 -3.92 56.03 34.36
C ASN A 145 -5.30 56.49 33.85
N PRO A 146 -6.32 56.67 34.73
CA PRO A 146 -6.31 57.72 35.76
C PRO A 146 -6.91 57.38 37.15
N ARG A 147 -6.36 58.06 38.18
CA ARG A 147 -7.01 58.73 39.35
C ARG A 147 -7.65 57.91 40.49
N GLN A 148 -7.33 58.39 41.71
CA GLN A 148 -7.89 58.04 43.02
C GLN A 148 -9.40 58.36 43.16
N PRO A 149 -10.06 57.91 44.25
CA PRO A 149 -10.20 58.81 45.41
C PRO A 149 -9.99 58.16 46.79
N LYS A 150 -9.76 59.06 47.76
CA LYS A 150 -9.64 58.90 49.22
C LYS A 150 -10.91 58.33 49.87
N PHE A 151 -10.77 57.56 50.95
CA PHE A 151 -11.64 57.60 52.15
C PHE A 151 -10.92 56.91 53.34
N GLY A 152 -10.98 57.51 54.53
CA GLY A 152 -10.50 56.96 55.81
C GLY A 152 -9.38 57.74 56.44
#